data_AF-A0A969DLM2-F1
#
_entry.id   AF-A0A969DLM2-F1
#
_cell.length_a   1.000
_cell.length_b   1.000
_cell.length_c   1.000
_cell.angle_alpha   90.00
_cell.angle_beta   90.00
_cell.angle_gamma   90.00
#
_symmetry.space_group_name_H-M   'P 1'
#
loop_
_entity.id
_entity.type
_entity.pdbx_description
1 polymer ?
#
loop_
_entity_poly.entity_id
_entity_poly.type
_entity_poly.pdbx_seq_one_letter_code
_entity_poly.pdbx_strand_id
1 'polypeptide(L)'
;MRILAAFGMVVLTLLGSVAPALAQTSAAEAAATAPAEAPAQIAAPARQSFVAAAVQRVGPAVVRIDTETTVVRNNPGLLFEDPFFRGFFGEPDGFSRPPQEQLLRGQGSGFIISASGDVLTNAHVVDGADRVTVTLKDGRTFEAVVEGADEVTDLAVVKIEGESETLPVASFGQF
;
A
#
# COMPACT_ATOMS: atom_id res chain seq x y z
N MET A 1 7.69 -47.20 -20.28
CA MET A 1 9.04 -47.58 -20.73
C MET A 1 9.65 -48.50 -19.67
N ARG A 2 9.81 -49.80 -19.99
CA ARG A 2 10.71 -50.83 -19.39
C ARG A 2 10.55 -51.10 -17.88
N ILE A 3 9.89 -52.16 -17.40
CA ILE A 3 10.10 -53.64 -17.47
C ILE A 3 11.37 -54.13 -16.75
N LEU A 4 11.16 -55.20 -15.96
CA LEU A 4 12.03 -56.34 -15.52
C LEU A 4 12.36 -56.33 -14.02
N ALA A 5 12.36 -57.44 -13.28
CA ALA A 5 11.99 -58.85 -13.48
C ALA A 5 12.10 -59.51 -12.08
N ALA A 6 11.08 -60.20 -11.55
CA ALA A 6 10.77 -61.62 -11.73
C ALA A 6 11.83 -62.61 -11.19
N PHE A 7 11.50 -63.28 -10.08
CA PHE A 7 11.94 -64.61 -9.64
C PHE A 7 10.90 -65.05 -8.59
N GLY A 8 10.23 -66.19 -8.59
CA GLY A 8 10.14 -67.36 -9.47
C GLY A 8 9.18 -68.36 -8.77
N MET A 9 8.25 -68.91 -9.55
CA MET A 9 7.58 -70.23 -9.46
C MET A 9 8.01 -71.21 -8.32
N VAL A 10 7.17 -72.10 -7.74
CA VAL A 10 5.75 -72.48 -7.94
C VAL A 10 5.32 -73.51 -6.87
N VAL A 11 3.99 -73.66 -6.68
CA VAL A 11 3.22 -74.87 -6.31
C VAL A 11 3.35 -75.44 -4.88
N LEU A 12 2.22 -75.51 -4.16
CA LEU A 12 1.39 -76.74 -4.08
C LEU A 12 0.06 -76.49 -3.34
N THR A 13 -1.05 -76.77 -4.01
CA THR A 13 -2.44 -76.74 -3.54
C THR A 13 -2.88 -78.07 -2.95
N LEU A 14 -3.71 -78.08 -1.90
CA LEU A 14 -4.81 -79.04 -1.62
C LEU A 14 -5.62 -78.52 -0.42
N LEU A 15 -6.87 -78.06 -0.61
CA LEU A 15 -8.15 -78.79 -0.50
C LEU A 15 -8.65 -79.04 0.94
N GLY A 16 -9.90 -78.67 1.22
CA GLY A 16 -10.76 -79.41 2.16
C GLY A 16 -11.47 -78.58 3.24
N SER A 17 -12.79 -78.47 3.11
CA SER A 17 -13.77 -77.95 4.07
C SER A 17 -13.91 -78.78 5.35
N VAL A 18 -14.34 -78.18 6.47
CA VAL A 18 -15.52 -78.58 7.30
C VAL A 18 -15.94 -77.38 8.19
N ALA A 19 -17.25 -77.14 8.31
CA ALA A 19 -17.88 -76.18 9.24
C ALA A 19 -18.12 -76.81 10.65
N PRO A 20 -19.04 -76.27 11.48
CA PRO A 20 -18.86 -75.22 12.49
C PRO A 20 -18.90 -75.78 13.93
N ALA A 21 -18.31 -75.11 14.93
CA ALA A 21 -18.62 -75.43 16.33
C ALA A 21 -18.27 -74.32 17.33
N LEU A 22 -19.33 -73.83 17.97
CA LEU A 22 -19.44 -73.44 19.37
C LEU A 22 -18.68 -72.19 19.85
N ALA A 23 -19.46 -71.11 19.85
CA ALA A 23 -19.53 -70.05 20.86
C ALA A 23 -18.55 -70.13 22.03
N GLN A 24 -17.68 -69.11 22.12
CA GLN A 24 -17.22 -68.57 23.39
C GLN A 24 -17.33 -67.05 23.34
N THR A 25 -18.41 -66.55 23.90
CA THR A 25 -18.46 -65.20 24.46
C THR A 25 -17.54 -65.20 25.68
N SER A 26 -16.50 -64.37 25.65
CA SER A 26 -15.89 -63.83 26.87
C SER A 26 -15.12 -62.57 26.53
N ALA A 27 -15.69 -61.45 26.97
CA ALA A 27 -15.13 -60.14 27.28
C ALA A 27 -13.85 -59.70 26.52
N ALA A 28 -14.04 -58.77 25.59
CA ALA A 28 -13.00 -57.90 25.10
C ALA A 28 -12.50 -56.99 26.24
N GLU A 29 -11.29 -57.25 26.73
CA GLU A 29 -10.52 -56.32 27.54
C GLU A 29 -9.90 -55.28 26.59
N ALA A 30 -10.70 -54.27 26.24
CA ALA A 30 -10.22 -53.09 25.53
C ALA A 30 -9.42 -52.24 26.51
N ALA A 31 -8.09 -52.38 26.46
CA ALA A 31 -7.15 -51.45 27.06
C ALA A 31 -7.49 -50.03 26.57
N ALA A 32 -8.02 -49.21 27.48
CA ALA A 32 -8.31 -47.81 27.23
C ALA A 32 -6.99 -47.04 27.08
N THR A 33 -6.60 -46.75 25.84
CA THR A 33 -5.57 -45.75 25.53
C THR A 33 -6.13 -44.38 25.91
N ALA A 34 -5.76 -43.88 27.09
CA ALA A 34 -6.04 -42.50 27.48
C ALA A 34 -5.34 -41.54 26.51
N PRO A 35 -5.97 -40.45 26.06
CA PRO A 35 -5.29 -39.41 25.29
C PRO A 35 -4.25 -38.75 26.20
N ALA A 36 -2.99 -38.75 25.79
CA ALA A 36 -1.97 -37.92 26.39
C ALA A 36 -2.31 -36.45 26.08
N GLU A 37 -2.81 -35.72 27.09
CA GLU A 37 -2.91 -34.25 27.03
C GLU A 37 -1.49 -33.68 26.88
N ALA A 38 -1.20 -33.18 25.68
CA ALA A 38 -0.03 -32.35 25.45
C ALA A 38 -0.14 -31.11 26.35
N PRO A 39 0.95 -30.67 27.00
CA PRO A 39 0.91 -29.46 27.83
C PRO A 39 0.42 -28.31 26.97
N ALA A 40 -0.66 -27.66 27.41
CA ALA A 40 -1.17 -26.44 26.81
C ALA A 40 -0.01 -25.45 26.74
N GLN A 41 0.46 -25.17 25.52
CA GLN A 41 1.43 -24.12 25.29
C GLN A 41 0.73 -22.82 25.70
N ILE A 42 1.12 -22.28 26.85
CA ILE A 42 0.74 -20.93 27.25
C ILE A 42 1.32 -20.03 26.16
N ALA A 43 0.48 -19.62 25.20
CA ALA A 43 0.85 -18.63 24.21
C ALA A 43 1.28 -17.39 25.00
N ALA A 44 2.59 -17.13 25.03
CA ALA A 44 3.11 -15.90 25.61
C ALA A 44 2.36 -14.74 24.93
N PRO A 45 1.80 -13.78 25.68
CA PRO A 45 1.15 -12.65 25.07
C PRO A 45 2.17 -12.00 24.14
N ALA A 46 1.89 -12.00 22.83
CA ALA A 46 2.73 -11.31 21.88
C ALA A 46 2.87 -9.88 22.39
N ARG A 47 4.08 -9.48 22.81
CA ARG A 47 4.36 -8.12 23.25
C ARG A 47 4.24 -7.23 22.01
N GLN A 48 3.02 -6.89 21.62
CA GLN A 48 2.77 -5.93 20.57
C GLN A 48 3.41 -4.62 21.02
N SER A 49 4.37 -4.13 20.25
CA SER A 49 5.02 -2.84 20.51
C SER A 49 3.94 -1.76 20.52
N PHE A 50 3.93 -0.91 21.55
CA PHE A 50 3.00 0.22 21.64
C PHE A 50 3.09 1.14 20.41
N VAL A 51 4.29 1.24 19.80
CA VAL A 51 4.51 1.98 18.56
C VAL A 51 3.75 1.34 17.40
N ALA A 52 3.80 0.01 17.26
CA ALA A 52 3.07 -0.69 16.21
C ALA A 52 1.56 -0.52 16.36
N ALA A 53 1.06 -0.53 17.59
CA ALA A 53 -0.35 -0.26 17.88
C ALA A 53 -0.75 1.17 17.51
N ALA A 54 0.11 2.16 17.75
CA ALA A 54 -0.14 3.55 17.36
C ALA A 54 -0.17 3.71 15.82
N VAL A 55 0.79 3.12 15.11
CA VAL A 55 0.83 3.14 13.63
C VAL A 55 -0.38 2.43 13.02
N GLN A 56 -0.83 1.31 13.61
CA GLN A 56 -2.04 0.63 13.14
C GLN A 56 -3.30 1.49 13.31
N ARG A 57 -3.37 2.27 14.39
CA ARG A 57 -4.52 3.15 14.67
C ARG A 57 -4.55 4.40 13.79
N VAL A 58 -3.42 5.09 13.63
CA VAL A 58 -3.35 6.40 12.95
C VAL A 58 -2.93 6.28 11.49
N GLY A 59 -2.17 5.24 11.13
CA GLY A 59 -1.62 5.06 9.79
C GLY A 59 -2.62 5.14 8.64
N PRO A 60 -3.88 4.67 8.76
CA PRO A 60 -4.88 4.85 7.71
C PRO A 60 -5.24 6.31 7.42
N ALA A 61 -5.15 7.21 8.42
CA ALA A 61 -5.47 8.63 8.29
C ALA A 61 -4.32 9.47 7.69
N VAL A 62 -3.14 8.86 7.51
CA VAL A 62 -2.01 9.51 6.85
C VAL A 62 -2.21 9.46 5.35
N VAL A 63 -2.08 10.61 4.71
CA VAL A 63 -2.28 10.77 3.27
C VAL A 63 -1.03 11.32 2.60
N ARG A 64 -0.88 11.02 1.33
CA ARG A 64 0.08 11.66 0.44
C ARG A 64 -0.61 12.83 -0.25
N ILE A 65 0.11 13.93 -0.38
CA ILE A 65 -0.35 15.13 -1.07
C ILE A 65 0.58 15.35 -2.25
N ASP A 66 0.04 15.37 -3.46
CA ASP A 66 0.78 15.78 -4.65
C ASP A 66 0.24 17.15 -5.09
N THR A 67 1.13 18.05 -5.48
CA THR A 67 0.78 19.39 -5.96
C THR A 67 1.34 19.61 -7.36
N GLU A 68 0.59 20.31 -8.19
CA GLU A 68 1.03 20.74 -9.52
C GLU A 68 0.94 22.26 -9.63
N THR A 69 2.01 22.88 -10.13
CA THR A 69 2.10 24.32 -10.39
C THR A 69 2.57 24.54 -11.82
N THR A 70 1.85 25.36 -12.57
CA THR A 70 2.17 25.71 -13.95
C THR A 70 3.01 26.97 -13.95
N VAL A 71 4.31 26.84 -14.26
CA VAL A 71 5.21 27.99 -14.39
C VAL A 71 5.51 28.26 -15.86
N VAL A 72 5.25 29.49 -16.31
CA VAL A 72 5.64 29.93 -17.65
C VAL A 72 7.10 30.38 -17.58
N ARG A 73 8.02 29.56 -18.10
CA ARG A 73 9.43 29.95 -18.18
C ARG A 73 9.69 30.62 -19.53
N ASN A 74 9.94 31.92 -19.49
CA ASN A 74 10.49 32.62 -20.64
C ASN A 74 11.98 32.28 -20.72
N ASN A 75 12.39 31.44 -21.68
CA ASN A 75 13.79 31.10 -21.87
C ASN A 75 14.39 32.11 -22.87
N PRO A 76 15.17 33.11 -22.42
CA PRO A 76 15.92 33.94 -23.35
C PRO A 76 16.90 33.02 -24.10
N GLY A 77 16.73 32.89 -25.40
CA GLY A 77 17.38 31.88 -26.22
C GLY A 77 18.92 32.03 -26.23
N LEU A 78 19.60 31.16 -25.48
CA LEU A 78 21.08 31.00 -25.45
C LEU A 78 21.71 30.41 -26.74
N LEU A 79 21.07 30.56 -27.91
CA LEU A 79 21.44 29.82 -29.13
C LEU A 79 21.43 30.68 -30.41
N PHE A 80 21.26 32.01 -30.29
CA PHE A 80 21.31 32.95 -31.42
C PHE A 80 22.30 34.11 -31.23
N GLU A 81 23.15 34.04 -30.20
CA GLU A 81 24.19 35.05 -29.93
C GLU A 81 25.58 34.65 -30.42
N ASP A 82 25.74 33.50 -31.07
CA ASP A 82 27.03 33.07 -31.58
C ASP A 82 27.42 33.90 -32.84
N PRO A 83 28.46 34.75 -32.78
CA PRO A 83 28.81 35.69 -33.86
C PRO A 83 29.13 35.00 -35.19
N PHE A 84 29.49 33.72 -35.14
CA PHE A 84 29.82 32.90 -36.30
C PHE A 84 28.62 32.62 -37.21
N PHE A 85 27.40 32.46 -36.66
CA PHE A 85 26.21 32.13 -37.44
C PHE A 85 25.48 33.35 -38.02
N ARG A 86 25.68 34.53 -37.41
CA ARG A 86 24.99 35.79 -37.75
C ARG A 86 25.41 36.35 -39.12
N GLY A 87 26.61 36.00 -39.60
CA GLY A 87 27.14 36.45 -40.90
C GLY A 87 26.81 35.55 -42.09
N PHE A 88 26.34 34.31 -41.87
CA PHE A 88 26.18 33.31 -42.95
C PHE A 88 24.72 33.19 -43.46
N PHE A 89 23.72 33.52 -42.65
CA PHE A 89 22.31 33.28 -42.97
C PHE A 89 21.43 34.54 -43.12
N GLY A 90 22.00 35.74 -42.98
CA GLY A 90 21.21 36.98 -42.88
C GLY A 90 20.41 37.02 -41.58
N GLU A 91 20.10 38.21 -41.08
CA GLU A 91 19.37 38.41 -39.83
C GLU A 91 17.99 37.74 -39.93
N PRO A 92 17.71 36.64 -39.19
CA PRO A 92 16.39 36.07 -39.17
C PRO A 92 15.56 36.96 -38.26
N ASP A 93 14.66 37.75 -38.85
CA ASP A 93 13.65 38.49 -38.11
C ASP A 93 12.95 37.58 -37.09
N GLY A 94 13.11 37.90 -35.80
CA GLY A 94 12.05 37.75 -34.82
C GLY A 94 11.64 36.35 -34.36
N PHE A 95 12.53 35.34 -34.34
CA PHE A 95 12.21 34.07 -33.65
C PHE A 95 12.32 34.21 -32.12
N SER A 96 11.38 34.95 -31.53
CA SER A 96 11.05 34.77 -30.11
C SER A 96 10.47 33.37 -29.96
N ARG A 97 11.18 32.45 -29.30
CA ARG A 97 10.58 31.16 -28.93
C ARG A 97 9.36 31.45 -28.07
N PRO A 98 8.19 30.83 -28.35
CA PRO A 98 7.03 31.00 -27.51
C PRO A 98 7.38 30.58 -26.07
N PRO A 99 6.87 31.28 -25.04
CA PRO A 99 7.06 30.90 -23.65
C PRO A 99 6.67 29.43 -23.47
N GLN A 100 7.53 28.66 -22.80
CA GLN A 100 7.23 27.26 -22.50
C GLN A 100 6.60 27.18 -21.12
N GLU A 101 5.37 26.67 -21.07
CA GLU A 101 4.74 26.21 -19.83
C GLU A 101 5.49 24.98 -19.32
N GLN A 102 5.94 25.03 -18.07
CA GLN A 102 6.53 23.91 -17.36
C GLN A 102 5.63 23.56 -16.19
N LEU A 103 5.29 22.28 -16.06
CA LEU A 103 4.58 21.76 -14.89
C LEU A 103 5.62 21.41 -13.82
N LEU A 104 5.63 22.15 -12.72
CA LEU A 104 6.33 21.78 -11.51
C LEU A 104 5.43 20.89 -10.66
N ARG A 105 6.03 19.89 -10.02
CA ARG A 105 5.34 18.95 -9.15
C ARG A 105 5.94 18.99 -7.75
N GLY A 106 5.10 19.11 -6.75
CA GLY A 106 5.44 18.96 -5.34
C GLY A 106 4.85 17.68 -4.77
N GLN A 107 5.44 17.21 -3.67
CA GLN A 107 4.93 16.08 -2.92
C GLN A 107 5.14 16.32 -1.43
N GLY A 108 4.13 15.96 -0.63
CA GLY A 108 4.16 16.00 0.81
C GLY A 108 3.23 14.97 1.42
N SER A 109 2.98 15.13 2.72
CA SER A 109 2.09 14.28 3.50
C SER A 109 1.13 15.12 4.31
N GLY A 110 0.03 14.52 4.74
CA GLY A 110 -0.92 15.14 5.65
C GLY A 110 -1.68 14.12 6.47
N PHE A 111 -2.60 14.62 7.29
CA PHE A 111 -3.48 13.82 8.13
C PHE A 111 -4.91 14.26 7.93
N ILE A 112 -5.83 13.31 7.75
CA ILE A 112 -7.26 13.61 7.76
C ILE A 112 -7.68 13.86 9.21
N ILE A 113 -8.18 15.06 9.50
CA ILE A 113 -8.55 15.51 10.86
C ILE A 113 -10.06 15.56 11.07
N SER A 114 -10.85 15.41 10.01
CA SER A 114 -12.31 15.40 10.09
C SER A 114 -12.93 14.42 9.11
N ALA A 115 -14.07 13.83 9.48
CA ALA A 115 -14.86 12.96 8.60
C ALA A 115 -15.43 13.72 7.38
N SER A 116 -15.47 15.06 7.44
CA SER A 116 -15.83 15.92 6.31
C SER A 116 -14.73 16.02 5.25
N GLY A 117 -13.54 15.43 5.46
CA GLY A 117 -12.45 15.47 4.49
C GLY A 117 -11.46 16.61 4.66
N ASP A 118 -11.37 17.18 5.86
CA ASP A 118 -10.38 18.20 6.18
C ASP A 118 -9.04 17.52 6.45
N VAL A 119 -7.98 18.00 5.80
CA VAL A 119 -6.63 17.45 5.84
C VAL A 119 -5.67 18.53 6.33
N LEU A 120 -4.91 18.22 7.37
CA LEU A 120 -3.85 19.07 7.89
C LEU A 120 -2.51 18.71 7.24
N THR A 121 -1.79 19.72 6.76
CA THR A 121 -0.45 19.58 6.19
C THR A 121 0.38 20.85 6.46
N ASN A 122 1.56 20.93 5.85
CA ASN A 122 2.41 22.09 5.92
C ASN A 122 2.02 23.13 4.86
N ALA A 123 2.13 24.41 5.19
CA ALA A 123 1.82 25.49 4.25
C ALA A 123 2.71 25.43 3.01
N HIS A 124 4.01 25.17 3.17
CA HIS A 124 4.94 25.07 2.04
C HIS A 124 4.67 23.92 1.08
N VAL A 125 3.89 22.90 1.47
CA VAL A 125 3.54 21.77 0.59
C VAL A 125 2.53 22.21 -0.47
N VAL A 126 1.64 23.14 -0.10
CA VAL A 126 0.52 23.61 -0.94
C VAL A 126 0.71 25.04 -1.45
N ASP A 127 1.82 25.68 -1.11
CA ASP A 127 2.15 27.03 -1.57
C ASP A 127 2.24 27.10 -3.10
N GLY A 128 1.51 28.04 -3.70
CA GLY A 128 1.44 28.24 -5.14
C GLY A 128 0.94 27.04 -5.95
N ALA A 129 0.29 26.06 -5.31
CA ALA A 129 -0.26 24.89 -6.02
C ALA A 129 -1.51 25.28 -6.80
N ASP A 130 -1.53 25.00 -8.11
CA ASP A 130 -2.73 25.18 -8.95
C ASP A 130 -3.70 24.01 -8.78
N ARG A 131 -3.13 22.79 -8.58
CA ARG A 131 -3.88 21.58 -8.30
C ARG A 131 -3.30 20.89 -7.09
N VAL A 132 -4.18 20.41 -6.21
CA VAL A 132 -3.83 19.55 -5.09
C VAL A 132 -4.55 18.23 -5.23
N THR A 133 -3.82 17.13 -5.03
CA THR A 133 -4.35 15.77 -5.11
C THR A 133 -3.97 15.02 -3.85
N VAL A 134 -4.96 14.43 -3.18
CA VAL A 134 -4.77 13.67 -1.94
C VAL A 134 -4.94 12.18 -2.23
N THR A 135 -3.91 11.40 -1.94
CA THR A 135 -3.95 9.93 -2.05
C THR A 135 -3.95 9.30 -0.67
N LEU A 136 -4.97 8.49 -0.38
CA LEU A 136 -5.09 7.71 0.84
C LEU A 136 -4.25 6.44 0.79
N LYS A 137 -4.00 5.85 1.97
CA LYS A 137 -3.27 4.58 2.10
C LYS A 137 -3.92 3.41 1.36
N ASP A 138 -5.24 3.44 1.19
CA ASP A 138 -6.00 2.41 0.46
C ASP A 138 -5.91 2.58 -1.08
N GLY A 139 -5.24 3.63 -1.57
CA GLY A 139 -5.06 3.94 -2.98
C GLY A 139 -6.13 4.86 -3.57
N ARG A 140 -7.18 5.21 -2.81
CA ARG A 140 -8.15 6.21 -3.27
C ARG A 140 -7.48 7.56 -3.43
N THR A 141 -7.86 8.27 -4.48
CA THR A 141 -7.29 9.57 -4.84
C THR A 141 -8.41 10.57 -5.05
N PHE A 142 -8.25 11.76 -4.48
CA PHE A 142 -9.24 12.82 -4.52
C PHE A 142 -8.60 14.14 -4.93
N GLU A 143 -9.32 14.95 -5.69
CA GLU A 143 -8.99 16.36 -5.83
C GLU A 143 -9.31 17.10 -4.53
N ALA A 144 -8.56 18.15 -4.27
CA ALA A 144 -8.69 18.90 -3.05
C ALA A 144 -8.39 20.38 -3.25
N VAL A 145 -8.96 21.21 -2.37
CA VAL A 145 -8.82 22.67 -2.40
C VAL A 145 -8.17 23.15 -1.11
N VAL A 146 -7.29 24.12 -1.20
CA VAL A 146 -6.70 24.76 -0.01
C VAL A 146 -7.74 25.68 0.62
N GLU A 147 -8.21 25.36 1.83
CA GLU A 147 -9.16 26.21 2.57
C GLU A 147 -8.46 27.37 3.27
N GLY A 148 -7.23 27.15 3.73
CA GLY A 148 -6.42 28.19 4.36
C GLY A 148 -5.01 27.71 4.67
N ALA A 149 -4.08 28.65 4.74
CA ALA A 149 -2.71 28.43 5.12
C ALA A 149 -2.22 29.55 6.04
N ASP A 150 -1.35 29.19 6.99
CA ASP A 150 -0.59 30.09 7.84
C ASP A 150 0.90 29.81 7.63
N GLU A 151 1.56 30.70 6.90
CA GLU A 151 2.98 30.62 6.57
C GLU A 151 3.87 30.77 7.82
N VAL A 152 3.39 31.44 8.88
CA VAL A 152 4.19 31.70 10.09
C VAL A 152 4.39 30.42 10.90
N THR A 153 3.34 29.61 11.00
CA THR A 153 3.40 28.30 11.68
C THR A 153 3.65 27.13 10.73
N ASP A 154 3.74 27.41 9.43
CA ASP A 154 3.85 26.43 8.34
C ASP A 154 2.75 25.37 8.40
N LEU A 155 1.50 25.81 8.58
CA LEU A 155 0.32 24.94 8.64
C LEU A 155 -0.68 25.29 7.54
N ALA A 156 -1.32 24.29 6.96
CA ALA A 156 -2.41 24.48 6.01
C ALA A 156 -3.50 23.42 6.18
N VAL A 157 -4.73 23.85 5.89
CA VAL A 157 -5.90 22.98 5.82
C VAL A 157 -6.34 22.86 4.37
N VAL A 158 -6.46 21.61 3.92
CA VAL A 158 -6.87 21.23 2.58
C VAL A 158 -8.15 20.41 2.69
N LYS A 159 -9.10 20.66 1.80
CA LYS A 159 -10.40 20.01 1.75
C LYS A 159 -10.49 19.06 0.60
N ILE A 160 -10.72 17.79 0.88
CA ILE A 160 -11.04 16.77 -0.13
C ILE A 160 -12.42 17.09 -0.73
N GLU A 161 -12.50 17.11 -2.05
CA GLU A 161 -13.75 17.29 -2.80
C GLU A 161 -14.44 15.94 -3.08
N GLY A 162 -15.78 15.94 -3.10
CA GLY A 162 -16.60 14.76 -3.42
C GLY A 162 -17.45 14.24 -2.25
N GLU A 163 -18.41 13.37 -2.57
CA GLU A 163 -19.36 12.83 -1.58
C GLU A 163 -18.73 11.76 -0.68
N SER A 164 -18.46 12.14 0.56
CA SER A 164 -18.55 11.38 1.83
C SER A 164 -18.47 9.84 1.78
N GLU A 165 -17.44 9.29 1.15
CA GLU A 165 -16.99 7.96 1.55
C GLU A 165 -16.43 8.03 2.99
N THR A 166 -16.44 6.91 3.70
CA THR A 166 -15.85 6.85 5.04
C THR A 166 -14.35 7.12 4.95
N LEU A 167 -13.92 8.25 5.52
CA LEU A 167 -12.52 8.64 5.61
C LEU A 167 -11.97 8.24 6.99
N PRO A 168 -10.76 7.64 7.05
CA PRO A 168 -10.09 7.39 8.32
C PRO A 168 -9.61 8.72 8.93
N VAL A 169 -10.00 9.01 10.17
CA VAL A 169 -9.68 10.27 10.85
C VAL A 169 -8.63 10.05 11.94
N ALA A 170 -7.61 10.91 11.98
CA ALA A 170 -6.64 10.95 13.06
C ALA A 170 -7.24 11.65 14.29
N SER A 171 -7.13 11.03 15.46
CA SER A 171 -7.56 11.66 16.72
C SER A 171 -6.43 12.50 17.32
N PHE A 172 -6.79 13.68 17.83
CA PHE A 172 -5.86 14.50 18.62
C PHE A 172 -5.64 13.90 20.01
N GLY A 173 -4.50 14.24 20.61
CA GLY A 173 -4.22 13.91 22.01
C GLY A 173 -5.22 14.56 22.94
N GLN A 174 -5.65 13.83 23.97
CA GLN A 174 -6.45 14.36 25.06
C GLN A 174 -5.49 14.67 26.22
N PHE A 175 -5.56 15.88 26.76
CA PHE A 175 -4.68 16.35 27.84
C PHE A 175 -5.41 16.30 29.19
#